data_AF-A0A8S1QJX9-F1
#
_entry.id   AF-A0A8S1QJX9-F1
#
_cell.length_a   1.000
_cell.length_b   1.000
_cell.length_c   1.000
_cell.angle_alpha   90.00
_cell.angle_beta   90.00
_cell.angle_gamma   90.00
#
_symmetry.space_group_name_H-M   'P 1'
#
loop_
_entity.id
_entity.type
_entity.pdbx_description
1 polymer ?
#
loop_
_entity_poly.entity_id
_entity_poly.type
_entity_poly.pdbx_seq_one_letter_code
_entity_poly.pdbx_strand_id
1 'polypeptide(L)'
;MSVAPSQFEKCLKHPSNDIVLFCMSLECRQPLCKDCCKIHVQQHNQYGTQAELDTVDNVRQLLLNNLQGLKTKFEEERNILHHFNVGDSPDLAKQIQNKLQKVKSTLIGLVNQYCIQLEEQINQRIHLHKQSHPGEKKDLHQKLNQIIVNLEQQEKLLLHPKYIRGCLMVMNEEQNHDFEQLAQEVDEALKLYLSNAFDVFIHDDKIQKISQTFLEYVDIYEVNMKEELEHLSKKIRETSQAPPIPKKSIQYPKPIQQPIPQKETKQLRSIYDQKFSFSNSNSQFQSKNNQKDNKQDQFMFQKYYS
;
A
#
# COMPACT_ATOMS: atom_id res chain seq x y z
N MET A 1 -21.67 -8.65 -45.24
CA MET A 1 -22.28 -9.99 -45.08
C MET A 1 -23.68 -9.92 -45.67
N SER A 2 -23.94 -10.66 -46.74
CA SER A 2 -25.26 -10.72 -47.39
C SER A 2 -26.23 -11.47 -46.48
N VAL A 3 -27.25 -10.77 -45.98
CA VAL A 3 -28.33 -11.38 -45.21
C VAL A 3 -29.13 -12.24 -46.18
N ALA A 4 -29.23 -13.55 -45.90
CA ALA A 4 -30.08 -14.46 -46.66
C ALA A 4 -31.54 -13.94 -46.68
N PRO A 5 -32.30 -14.17 -47.78
CA PRO A 5 -33.68 -13.68 -47.88
C PRO A 5 -34.51 -14.21 -46.70
N SER A 6 -35.18 -13.31 -45.99
CA SER A 6 -36.02 -13.61 -44.83
C SER A 6 -37.23 -14.42 -45.27
N GLN A 7 -37.27 -15.71 -44.91
CA GLN A 7 -38.51 -16.48 -44.92
C GLN A 7 -39.31 -16.06 -43.69
N PHE A 8 -40.44 -15.39 -43.89
CA PHE A 8 -41.34 -15.02 -42.80
C PHE A 8 -42.07 -16.25 -42.26
N GLU A 9 -42.27 -16.31 -40.95
CA GLU A 9 -43.03 -17.39 -40.32
C GLU A 9 -44.53 -17.25 -40.60
N LYS A 10 -45.22 -18.40 -40.72
CA LYS A 10 -46.68 -18.43 -40.94
C LYS A 10 -47.44 -18.13 -39.65
N CYS A 11 -48.54 -17.40 -39.78
CA CYS A 11 -49.41 -17.12 -38.64
C CYS A 11 -50.14 -18.38 -38.18
N LEU A 12 -50.10 -18.67 -36.88
CA LEU A 12 -50.80 -19.81 -36.28
C LEU A 12 -52.32 -19.79 -36.51
N LYS A 13 -52.93 -18.60 -36.55
CA LYS A 13 -54.38 -18.41 -36.78
C LYS A 13 -54.74 -18.34 -38.25
N HIS A 14 -53.81 -17.90 -39.10
CA HIS A 14 -54.00 -17.74 -40.54
C HIS A 14 -52.79 -18.35 -41.27
N PRO A 15 -52.71 -19.67 -41.43
CA PRO A 15 -51.52 -20.35 -41.97
C PRO A 15 -51.14 -19.92 -43.40
N SER A 16 -52.10 -19.36 -44.15
CA SER A 16 -51.88 -18.77 -45.47
C SER A 16 -51.11 -17.44 -45.45
N ASN A 17 -51.07 -16.75 -44.30
CA ASN A 17 -50.49 -15.43 -44.16
C ASN A 17 -49.17 -15.45 -43.37
N ASP A 18 -48.23 -14.62 -43.82
CA ASP A 18 -46.97 -14.39 -43.13
C ASP A 18 -47.14 -13.39 -41.97
N ILE A 19 -46.38 -13.61 -40.91
CA ILE A 19 -46.19 -12.65 -39.82
C ILE A 19 -45.29 -11.53 -40.34
N VAL A 20 -45.81 -10.31 -40.37
CA VAL A 20 -45.14 -9.14 -40.95
C VAL A 20 -45.02 -7.96 -39.99
N LEU A 21 -45.83 -7.94 -38.93
CA LEU A 21 -45.84 -6.90 -37.92
C LEU A 21 -45.66 -7.49 -36.52
N PHE A 22 -45.18 -6.67 -35.60
CA PHE A 22 -45.05 -6.98 -34.18
C PHE A 22 -45.56 -5.80 -33.38
N CYS A 23 -46.38 -6.07 -32.35
CA CYS A 23 -46.80 -5.04 -31.41
C CYS A 23 -45.73 -4.85 -30.34
N MET A 24 -45.20 -3.64 -30.21
CA MET A 24 -44.13 -3.25 -29.30
C MET A 24 -44.65 -2.77 -27.94
N SER A 25 -45.97 -2.61 -27.78
CA SER A 25 -46.58 -2.24 -26.51
C SER A 25 -46.16 -3.23 -25.41
N LEU A 26 -45.69 -2.71 -24.27
CA LEU A 26 -44.93 -3.45 -23.26
C LEU A 26 -45.63 -4.73 -22.77
N GLU A 27 -46.94 -4.64 -22.55
CA GLU A 27 -47.82 -5.69 -22.03
C GLU A 27 -48.36 -6.64 -23.12
N CYS A 28 -48.12 -6.34 -24.41
CA CYS A 28 -48.71 -7.09 -25.51
C CYS A 28 -47.71 -7.97 -26.25
N ARG A 29 -46.68 -7.38 -26.86
CA ARG A 29 -45.57 -8.11 -27.53
C ARG A 29 -46.00 -9.24 -28.46
N GLN A 30 -47.05 -9.03 -29.25
CA GLN A 30 -47.61 -10.07 -30.13
C GLN A 30 -47.13 -9.96 -31.58
N PRO A 31 -46.77 -11.09 -32.23
CA PRO A 31 -46.55 -11.15 -33.67
C PRO A 31 -47.89 -11.18 -34.43
N LEU A 32 -47.97 -10.43 -35.52
CA LEU A 32 -49.21 -10.20 -36.27
C LEU A 32 -48.99 -10.41 -37.78
N CYS A 33 -49.88 -11.19 -38.39
CA CYS A 33 -50.09 -11.15 -39.83
C CYS A 33 -51.05 -10.02 -40.21
N LYS A 34 -51.22 -9.78 -41.51
CA LYS A 34 -52.07 -8.71 -42.05
C LYS A 34 -53.52 -8.74 -41.51
N ASP A 35 -54.08 -9.93 -41.32
CA ASP A 35 -55.45 -10.10 -40.83
C ASP A 35 -55.55 -9.95 -39.31
N CYS A 36 -54.60 -10.53 -38.56
CA CYS A 36 -54.53 -10.39 -37.10
C CYS A 36 -54.32 -8.93 -36.67
N CYS A 37 -53.58 -8.14 -37.45
CA CYS A 37 -53.29 -6.74 -37.16
C CYS A 37 -54.57 -5.90 -36.96
N LYS A 38 -55.57 -6.05 -37.84
CA LYS A 38 -56.81 -5.28 -37.76
C LYS A 38 -57.58 -5.54 -36.47
N ILE A 39 -57.71 -6.82 -36.11
CA ILE A 39 -58.41 -7.25 -34.89
C ILE A 39 -57.64 -6.76 -33.66
N HIS A 40 -56.32 -6.86 -33.69
CA HIS A 40 -55.45 -6.47 -32.58
C HIS A 40 -55.51 -4.97 -32.27
N VAL A 41 -55.50 -4.11 -33.30
CA VAL A 41 -55.66 -2.65 -33.10
C VAL A 41 -57.01 -2.32 -32.48
N GLN A 42 -58.08 -3.00 -32.92
CA GLN A 42 -59.40 -2.84 -32.32
C GLN A 42 -59.42 -3.25 -30.85
N GLN A 43 -58.73 -4.34 -30.49
CA GLN A 43 -58.60 -4.77 -29.09
C GLN A 43 -57.87 -3.72 -28.25
N HIS A 44 -56.73 -3.20 -28.71
CA HIS A 44 -56.03 -2.12 -28.02
C HIS A 44 -56.95 -0.92 -27.75
N ASN A 45 -57.71 -0.48 -28.76
CA ASN A 45 -58.67 0.62 -28.63
C ASN A 45 -59.80 0.32 -27.62
N GLN A 46 -60.31 -0.92 -27.60
CA GLN A 46 -61.35 -1.35 -26.65
C GLN A 46 -60.84 -1.32 -25.20
N TYR A 47 -59.58 -1.70 -24.99
CA TYR A 47 -58.93 -1.66 -23.68
C TYR A 47 -58.34 -0.28 -23.33
N GLY A 48 -58.56 0.74 -24.16
CA GLY A 48 -58.04 2.09 -23.93
C GLY A 48 -56.51 2.19 -24.00
N THR A 49 -55.86 1.27 -24.69
CA THR A 49 -54.40 1.24 -24.88
C THR A 49 -54.04 1.49 -26.34
N GLN A 50 -52.82 1.95 -26.61
CA GLN A 50 -52.34 2.18 -27.98
C GLN A 50 -51.53 0.99 -28.47
N ALA A 51 -51.83 0.53 -29.69
CA ALA A 51 -51.03 -0.45 -30.39
C ALA A 51 -49.81 0.23 -31.03
N GLU A 52 -48.60 -0.16 -30.63
CA GLU A 52 -47.36 0.30 -31.23
C GLU A 52 -46.86 -0.75 -32.21
N LEU A 53 -47.22 -0.65 -33.49
CA LEU A 53 -46.89 -1.67 -34.48
C LEU A 53 -45.63 -1.30 -35.26
N ASP A 54 -44.71 -2.25 -35.39
CA ASP A 54 -43.55 -2.14 -36.27
C ASP A 54 -43.37 -3.42 -37.09
N THR A 55 -42.60 -3.34 -38.16
CA THR A 55 -42.29 -4.51 -39.01
C THR A 55 -41.36 -5.48 -38.29
N VAL A 56 -41.51 -6.77 -38.57
CA VAL A 56 -40.66 -7.82 -37.97
C VAL A 56 -39.17 -7.55 -38.23
N ASP A 57 -38.82 -7.05 -39.41
CA ASP A 57 -37.42 -6.73 -39.77
C ASP A 57 -36.87 -5.56 -38.92
N ASN A 58 -37.64 -4.50 -38.70
CA ASN A 58 -37.23 -3.39 -37.84
C ASN A 58 -37.07 -3.84 -36.39
N VAL A 59 -38.02 -4.63 -35.87
CA VAL A 59 -37.96 -5.18 -34.51
C VAL A 59 -36.77 -6.11 -34.35
N ARG A 60 -36.51 -6.97 -35.34
CA ARG A 60 -35.32 -7.82 -35.37
C ARG A 60 -34.04 -7.00 -35.31
N GLN A 61 -33.93 -5.94 -36.12
CA GLN A 61 -32.75 -5.08 -36.13
C GLN A 61 -32.57 -4.35 -34.79
N LEU A 62 -33.67 -3.86 -34.19
CA LEU A 62 -33.67 -3.22 -32.88
C LEU A 62 -33.17 -4.19 -31.79
N LEU A 63 -33.71 -5.41 -31.75
CA LEU A 63 -33.30 -6.44 -30.79
C LEU A 63 -31.84 -6.86 -30.99
N LEU A 64 -31.38 -6.97 -32.24
CA LEU A 64 -30.00 -7.30 -32.55
C LEU A 64 -29.03 -6.20 -32.07
N ASN A 65 -29.37 -4.93 -32.28
CA ASN A 65 -28.60 -3.80 -31.76
C ASN A 65 -28.57 -3.79 -30.23
N ASN A 66 -29.70 -4.08 -29.57
CA ASN A 66 -29.77 -4.16 -28.11
C ASN A 66 -28.91 -5.30 -27.57
N LEU A 67 -28.97 -6.49 -28.17
CA LEU A 67 -28.14 -7.64 -27.80
C LEU A 67 -26.65 -7.34 -27.99
N GLN A 68 -26.28 -6.70 -29.10
CA GLN A 68 -24.90 -6.27 -29.33
C GLN A 68 -24.44 -5.26 -28.27
N GLY A 69 -25.27 -4.27 -27.93
CA GLY A 69 -24.96 -3.30 -26.88
C GLY A 69 -24.79 -3.94 -25.50
N LEU A 70 -25.65 -4.91 -25.13
CA LEU A 70 -25.48 -5.67 -23.89
C LEU A 70 -24.21 -6.52 -23.92
N LYS A 71 -23.92 -7.19 -25.04
CA LYS A 71 -22.71 -7.99 -25.20
C LYS A 71 -21.46 -7.14 -24.98
N THR A 72 -21.39 -5.96 -25.60
CA THR A 72 -20.27 -5.03 -25.40
C THR A 72 -20.11 -4.64 -23.92
N LYS A 73 -21.20 -4.29 -23.22
CA LYS A 73 -21.13 -3.98 -21.79
C LYS A 73 -20.63 -5.15 -20.95
N PHE A 74 -21.08 -6.37 -21.24
CA PHE A 74 -20.58 -7.56 -20.53
C PHE A 74 -19.11 -7.88 -20.87
N GLU A 75 -18.67 -7.61 -22.10
CA GLU A 75 -17.26 -7.73 -22.49
C GLU A 75 -16.38 -6.69 -21.78
N GLU A 76 -16.87 -5.46 -21.59
CA GLU A 76 -16.21 -4.42 -20.80
C GLU A 76 -16.02 -4.88 -19.35
N GLU A 77 -17.09 -5.34 -18.69
CA GLU A 77 -17.03 -5.83 -17.30
C GLU A 77 -16.14 -7.07 -17.16
N ARG A 78 -16.17 -7.99 -18.14
CA ARG A 78 -15.25 -9.14 -18.19
C ARG A 78 -13.79 -8.68 -18.33
N ASN A 79 -13.51 -7.67 -19.14
CA ASN A 79 -12.16 -7.14 -19.31
C ASN A 79 -11.68 -6.47 -18.03
N ILE A 80 -12.54 -5.72 -17.32
CA ILE A 80 -12.23 -5.20 -15.98
C ILE A 80 -11.84 -6.36 -15.07
N LEU A 81 -12.67 -7.40 -14.98
CA LEU A 81 -12.42 -8.56 -14.11
C LEU A 81 -11.10 -9.30 -14.45
N HIS A 82 -10.75 -9.44 -15.73
CA HIS A 82 -9.47 -10.04 -16.13
C HIS A 82 -8.25 -9.24 -15.67
N HIS A 83 -8.35 -7.91 -15.51
CA HIS A 83 -7.28 -7.09 -14.96
C HIS A 83 -7.12 -7.24 -13.43
N PHE A 84 -8.05 -7.91 -12.74
CA PHE A 84 -8.04 -8.07 -11.28
C PHE A 84 -7.54 -9.44 -10.79
N ASN A 85 -7.10 -10.34 -11.67
CA ASN A 85 -6.39 -11.56 -11.26
C ASN A 85 -4.97 -11.29 -10.70
N VAL A 86 -4.72 -10.06 -10.23
CA VAL A 86 -3.46 -9.50 -9.72
C VAL A 86 -3.22 -9.90 -8.26
N GLY A 87 -4.16 -10.60 -7.61
CA GLY A 87 -3.91 -11.28 -6.33
C GLY A 87 -2.73 -12.25 -6.38
N ASP A 88 -2.42 -12.78 -7.56
CA ASP A 88 -1.25 -13.61 -7.84
C ASP A 88 -0.12 -12.85 -8.56
N SER A 89 -0.04 -11.51 -8.44
CA SER A 89 1.08 -10.77 -9.01
C SER A 89 2.38 -11.23 -8.34
N PRO A 90 3.23 -12.02 -9.02
CA PRO A 90 4.49 -12.47 -8.44
C PRO A 90 5.39 -11.27 -8.15
N ASP A 91 5.15 -10.14 -8.81
CA ASP A 91 5.92 -8.91 -8.65
C ASP A 91 5.57 -8.18 -7.35
N LEU A 92 4.32 -8.17 -6.89
CA LEU A 92 3.96 -7.58 -5.60
C LEU A 92 4.56 -8.40 -4.45
N ALA A 93 4.45 -9.73 -4.52
CA ALA A 93 5.07 -10.63 -3.55
C ALA A 93 6.60 -10.45 -3.50
N LYS A 94 7.25 -10.37 -4.67
CA LYS A 94 8.68 -10.05 -4.76
C LYS A 94 9.02 -8.68 -4.20
N GLN A 95 8.20 -7.65 -4.43
CA GLN A 95 8.43 -6.32 -3.87
C GLN A 95 8.34 -6.31 -2.35
N ILE A 96 7.36 -7.00 -1.76
CA ILE A 96 7.23 -7.16 -0.30
C ILE A 96 8.44 -7.91 0.25
N GLN A 97 8.82 -9.03 -0.38
CA GLN A 97 10.02 -9.78 0.00
C GLN A 97 11.28 -8.92 -0.08
N ASN A 98 11.46 -8.12 -1.13
CA ASN A 98 12.60 -7.23 -1.29
C ASN A 98 12.63 -6.14 -0.20
N LYS A 99 11.48 -5.57 0.17
CA LYS A 99 11.37 -4.61 1.29
C LYS A 99 11.77 -5.27 2.61
N LEU A 100 11.28 -6.48 2.89
CA LEU A 100 11.64 -7.25 4.08
C LEU A 100 13.14 -7.57 4.11
N GLN A 101 13.72 -8.00 2.98
CA GLN A 101 15.15 -8.27 2.87
C GLN A 101 15.99 -7.00 3.11
N LYS A 102 15.55 -5.85 2.62
CA LYS A 102 16.23 -4.57 2.85
C LYS A 102 16.17 -4.16 4.33
N VAL A 103 15.03 -4.33 5.00
CA VAL A 103 14.92 -4.08 6.45
C VAL A 103 15.87 -5.00 7.20
N LYS A 104 15.86 -6.31 6.89
CA LYS A 104 16.75 -7.30 7.51
C LYS A 104 18.23 -6.92 7.34
N SER A 105 18.66 -6.61 6.12
CA SER A 105 20.07 -6.26 5.86
C SER A 105 20.48 -4.97 6.56
N THR A 106 19.61 -3.97 6.60
CA THR A 106 19.86 -2.72 7.33
C THR A 106 20.05 -2.96 8.82
N LEU A 107 19.22 -3.81 9.43
CA LEU A 107 19.32 -4.12 10.86
C LEU A 107 20.59 -4.89 11.22
N ILE A 108 20.93 -5.90 10.43
CA ILE A 108 22.20 -6.62 10.60
C ILE A 108 23.38 -5.64 10.47
N GLY A 109 23.31 -4.71 9.51
CA GLY A 109 24.32 -3.66 9.34
C GLY A 109 24.46 -2.77 10.58
N LEU A 110 23.36 -2.29 11.15
CA LEU A 110 23.37 -1.44 12.34
C LEU A 110 23.90 -2.19 13.58
N VAL A 111 23.49 -3.44 13.78
CA VAL A 111 24.00 -4.29 14.87
C VAL A 111 25.50 -4.50 14.74
N ASN A 112 25.97 -4.87 13.55
CA ASN A 112 27.40 -5.07 13.30
C ASN A 112 28.20 -3.78 13.51
N GLN A 113 27.69 -2.64 13.04
CA GLN A 113 28.34 -1.35 13.24
C GLN A 113 28.47 -1.00 14.72
N TYR A 114 27.42 -1.26 15.51
CA TYR A 114 27.48 -1.06 16.97
C TYR A 114 28.50 -1.98 17.64
N CYS A 115 28.54 -3.26 17.27
CA CYS A 115 29.55 -4.19 17.78
C CYS A 115 30.97 -3.73 17.46
N ILE A 116 31.23 -3.27 16.23
CA ILE A 116 32.54 -2.72 15.83
C ILE A 116 32.89 -1.51 16.70
N GLN A 117 31.95 -0.59 16.92
CA GLN A 117 32.18 0.56 17.81
C GLN A 117 32.47 0.13 19.25
N LEU A 118 31.80 -0.90 19.75
CA LEU A 118 32.05 -1.45 21.08
C LEU A 118 33.46 -2.06 21.17
N GLU A 119 33.88 -2.81 20.15
CA GLU A 119 35.23 -3.37 20.05
C GLU A 119 36.29 -2.28 19.99
N GLU A 120 36.05 -1.20 19.23
CA GLU A 120 36.93 -0.03 19.19
C GLU A 120 37.05 0.64 20.57
N GLN A 121 35.94 0.81 21.29
CA GLN A 121 35.95 1.36 22.66
C GLN A 121 36.71 0.47 23.64
N ILE A 122 36.53 -0.85 23.54
CA ILE A 122 37.29 -1.83 24.33
C ILE A 122 38.79 -1.70 24.01
N ASN A 123 39.16 -1.69 22.74
CA ASN A 123 40.55 -1.56 22.31
C ASN A 123 41.18 -0.25 22.77
N GLN A 124 40.44 0.86 22.71
CA GLN A 124 40.87 2.15 23.26
C GLN A 124 41.10 2.07 24.76
N ARG A 125 40.19 1.44 25.52
CA ARG A 125 40.39 1.24 26.97
C ARG A 125 41.58 0.34 27.28
N ILE A 126 41.76 -0.77 26.55
CA ILE A 126 42.95 -1.63 26.68
C ILE A 126 44.22 -0.83 26.41
N HIS A 127 44.21 0.00 25.36
CA HIS A 127 45.35 0.82 24.99
C HIS A 127 45.67 1.87 26.05
N LEU A 128 44.66 2.60 26.55
CA LEU A 128 44.82 3.54 27.66
C LEU A 128 45.34 2.84 28.90
N HIS A 129 44.79 1.67 29.26
CA HIS A 129 45.26 0.87 30.39
C HIS A 129 46.74 0.48 30.26
N LYS A 130 47.17 0.09 29.04
CA LYS A 130 48.58 -0.22 28.73
C LYS A 130 49.48 1.02 28.79
N GLN A 131 48.98 2.18 28.37
CA GLN A 131 49.73 3.45 28.40
C GLN A 131 49.84 4.05 29.80
N SER A 132 48.85 3.85 30.67
CA SER A 132 48.83 4.38 32.04
C SER A 132 49.82 3.67 32.96
N HIS A 133 50.28 2.46 32.60
CA HIS A 133 51.20 1.67 33.41
C HIS A 133 52.37 1.12 32.58
N PRO A 134 53.14 1.97 31.88
CA PRO A 134 54.21 1.52 31.03
C PRO A 134 55.42 1.18 31.91
N GLY A 135 55.54 -0.10 32.27
CA GLY A 135 56.77 -0.61 32.89
C GLY A 135 56.71 -0.84 34.39
N GLU A 136 55.70 -0.41 35.14
CA GLU A 136 55.63 -0.68 36.60
C GLU A 136 55.80 -2.16 36.93
N LYS A 137 55.10 -3.05 36.20
CA LYS A 137 55.27 -4.50 36.33
C LYS A 137 56.71 -4.94 36.01
N LYS A 138 57.33 -4.36 34.98
CA LYS A 138 58.68 -4.72 34.53
C LYS A 138 59.73 -4.25 35.54
N ASP A 139 59.55 -3.06 36.09
CA ASP A 139 60.45 -2.43 37.06
C ASP A 139 60.37 -3.16 38.41
N LEU A 140 59.16 -3.50 38.88
CA LEU A 140 58.97 -4.35 40.06
C LEU A 140 59.59 -5.74 39.88
N HIS A 141 59.41 -6.36 38.70
CA HIS A 141 60.06 -7.64 38.39
C HIS A 141 61.60 -7.53 38.38
N GLN A 142 62.15 -6.43 37.86
CA GLN A 142 63.60 -6.18 37.87
C GLN A 142 64.12 -5.99 39.29
N LYS A 143 63.44 -5.19 40.13
CA LYS A 143 63.78 -5.00 41.54
C LYS A 143 63.79 -6.34 42.29
N LEU A 144 62.72 -7.14 42.15
CA LEU A 144 62.60 -8.46 42.78
C LEU A 144 63.73 -9.40 42.34
N ASN A 145 64.00 -9.47 41.03
CA ASN A 145 65.08 -10.32 40.51
C ASN A 145 66.46 -9.88 41.03
N GLN A 146 66.71 -8.58 41.14
CA GLN A 146 67.97 -8.06 41.69
C GLN A 146 68.15 -8.48 43.15
N ILE A 147 67.10 -8.39 43.96
CA ILE A 147 67.12 -8.83 45.37
C ILE A 147 67.36 -10.33 45.45
N ILE A 148 66.66 -11.14 44.65
CA ILE A 148 66.87 -12.59 44.60
C ILE A 148 68.31 -12.93 44.25
N VAL A 149 68.87 -12.32 43.20
CA VAL A 149 70.27 -12.53 42.79
C VAL A 149 71.24 -12.13 43.90
N ASN A 150 70.98 -11.03 44.61
CA ASN A 150 71.79 -10.60 45.74
C ASN A 150 71.74 -11.65 46.87
N LEU A 151 70.54 -12.12 47.25
CA LEU A 151 70.35 -13.17 48.27
C LEU A 151 71.07 -14.47 47.89
N GLU A 152 70.95 -14.92 46.65
CA GLU A 152 71.67 -16.10 46.13
C GLU A 152 73.20 -15.93 46.22
N GLN A 153 73.72 -14.72 46.02
CA GLN A 153 75.15 -14.45 46.18
C GLN A 153 75.58 -14.54 47.65
N GLN A 154 74.76 -14.06 48.59
CA GLN A 154 75.08 -14.19 50.01
C GLN A 154 75.03 -15.65 50.46
N GLU A 155 74.03 -16.39 50.02
CA GLU A 155 73.90 -17.83 50.27
C GLU A 155 75.15 -18.57 49.78
N LYS A 156 75.61 -18.30 48.54
CA LYS A 156 76.85 -18.88 48.01
C LYS A 156 78.08 -18.54 48.85
N LEU A 157 78.17 -17.31 49.38
CA LEU A 157 79.29 -16.90 50.24
C LEU A 157 79.25 -17.58 51.62
N LEU A 158 78.06 -17.85 52.16
CA LEU A 158 77.88 -18.58 53.42
C LEU A 158 78.20 -20.08 53.27
N LEU A 159 77.89 -20.66 52.11
CA LEU A 159 78.20 -22.06 51.81
C LEU A 159 79.68 -22.30 51.46
N HIS A 160 80.46 -21.24 51.23
CA HIS A 160 81.87 -21.35 50.88
C HIS A 160 82.73 -21.73 52.11
N PRO A 161 83.78 -22.56 52.00
CA PRO A 161 84.66 -22.93 53.13
C PRO A 161 85.32 -21.75 53.87
N LYS A 162 85.34 -20.57 53.26
CA LYS A 162 85.82 -19.29 53.83
C LYS A 162 84.65 -18.32 54.09
N TYR A 163 83.67 -18.76 54.88
CA TYR A 163 82.36 -18.12 55.05
C TYR A 163 82.34 -16.85 55.93
N ILE A 164 83.41 -16.52 56.65
CA ILE A 164 83.45 -15.35 57.56
C ILE A 164 83.02 -14.04 56.87
N ARG A 165 83.40 -13.87 55.59
CA ARG A 165 82.98 -12.72 54.78
C ARG A 165 81.47 -12.71 54.50
N GLY A 166 80.87 -13.87 54.25
CA GLY A 166 79.42 -14.01 54.07
C GLY A 166 78.65 -13.68 55.36
N CYS A 167 79.13 -14.16 56.51
CA CYS A 167 78.52 -13.84 57.80
C CYS A 167 78.52 -12.34 58.10
N LEU A 168 79.65 -11.65 57.88
CA LEU A 168 79.73 -10.20 58.07
C LEU A 168 78.84 -9.44 57.09
N MET A 169 78.65 -9.94 55.88
CA MET A 169 77.79 -9.30 54.88
C MET A 169 76.30 -9.39 55.27
N VAL A 170 75.85 -10.59 55.66
CA VAL A 170 74.45 -10.82 56.08
C VAL A 170 74.13 -10.09 57.39
N MET A 171 75.07 -10.04 58.35
CA MET A 171 74.86 -9.34 59.62
C MET A 171 74.78 -7.81 59.49
N ASN A 172 75.33 -7.24 58.43
CA ASN A 172 75.37 -5.79 58.21
C ASN A 172 74.28 -5.27 57.28
N GLU A 173 73.46 -6.14 56.67
CA GLU A 173 72.35 -5.73 55.82
C GLU A 173 71.02 -5.71 56.58
N GLU A 174 70.31 -4.59 56.54
CA GLU A 174 68.95 -4.44 57.07
C GLU A 174 67.90 -4.94 56.07
N GLN A 175 67.78 -6.26 55.90
CA GLN A 175 66.90 -6.85 54.87
C GLN A 175 65.39 -6.73 55.16
N ASN A 176 65.01 -6.53 56.42
CA ASN A 176 63.59 -6.53 56.82
C ASN A 176 62.85 -5.26 56.36
N HIS A 177 63.53 -4.12 56.29
CA HIS A 177 62.89 -2.85 55.92
C HIS A 177 62.60 -2.76 54.41
N ASP A 178 63.49 -3.33 53.59
CA ASP A 178 63.35 -3.38 52.13
C ASP A 178 62.25 -4.34 51.67
N PHE A 179 62.04 -5.44 52.42
CA PHE A 179 60.99 -6.42 52.10
C PHE A 179 59.58 -5.87 52.33
N GLU A 180 59.33 -5.23 53.47
CA GLU A 180 58.00 -4.67 53.77
C GLU A 180 57.62 -3.55 52.79
N GLN A 181 58.57 -2.69 52.43
CA GLN A 181 58.35 -1.65 51.43
C GLN A 181 58.05 -2.25 50.06
N LEU A 182 58.82 -3.26 49.62
CA LEU A 182 58.60 -3.90 48.33
C LEU A 182 57.25 -4.66 48.29
N ALA A 183 56.87 -5.32 49.38
CA ALA A 183 55.57 -5.98 49.50
C ALA A 183 54.42 -4.97 49.37
N GLN A 184 54.54 -3.79 49.98
CA GLN A 184 53.57 -2.70 49.82
C GLN A 184 53.54 -2.19 48.37
N GLU A 185 54.69 -1.97 47.73
CA GLU A 185 54.74 -1.55 46.31
C GLU A 185 54.04 -2.58 45.39
N VAL A 186 54.21 -3.88 45.66
CA VAL A 186 53.52 -4.95 44.91
C VAL A 186 52.01 -4.93 45.15
N ASP A 187 51.57 -4.79 46.40
CA ASP A 187 50.16 -4.74 46.76
C ASP A 187 49.45 -3.51 46.18
N GLU A 188 50.12 -2.35 46.17
CA GLU A 188 49.61 -1.13 45.56
C GLU A 188 49.49 -1.26 44.03
N ALA A 189 50.51 -1.81 43.38
CA ALA A 189 50.47 -2.09 41.94
C ALA A 189 49.35 -3.08 41.58
N LEU A 190 49.14 -4.12 42.39
CA LEU A 190 48.05 -5.08 42.21
C LEU A 190 46.68 -4.45 42.40
N LYS A 191 46.48 -3.66 43.47
CA LYS A 191 45.23 -2.92 43.71
C LYS A 191 44.92 -1.98 42.56
N LEU A 192 45.91 -1.25 42.08
CA LEU A 192 45.76 -0.33 40.96
C LEU A 192 45.40 -1.09 39.66
N TYR A 193 46.08 -2.19 39.37
CA TYR A 193 45.79 -3.04 38.21
C TYR A 193 44.36 -3.60 38.25
N LEU A 194 43.94 -4.15 39.39
CA LEU A 194 42.61 -4.73 39.56
C LEU A 194 41.51 -3.65 39.56
N SER A 195 41.79 -2.47 40.09
CA SER A 195 40.83 -1.35 40.09
C SER A 195 40.49 -0.83 38.70
N ASN A 196 41.40 -1.04 37.75
CA ASN A 196 41.23 -0.65 36.35
C ASN A 196 40.82 -1.82 35.44
N ALA A 197 40.61 -3.02 36.01
CA ALA A 197 40.08 -4.15 35.28
C ALA A 197 38.61 -3.87 34.92
N PHE A 198 38.23 -4.19 33.69
CA PHE A 198 36.87 -4.02 33.21
C PHE A 198 36.41 -5.28 32.47
N ASP A 199 35.10 -5.49 32.49
CA ASP A 199 34.44 -6.57 31.78
C ASP A 199 33.26 -6.02 30.98
N VAL A 200 32.83 -6.76 29.99
CA VAL A 200 31.66 -6.44 29.17
C VAL A 200 30.45 -7.13 29.79
N PHE A 201 29.58 -6.35 30.42
CA PHE A 201 28.32 -6.86 30.93
C PHE A 201 27.23 -6.82 29.85
N ILE A 202 26.62 -7.97 29.58
CA ILE A 202 25.54 -8.09 28.61
C ILE A 202 24.19 -8.08 29.34
N HIS A 203 23.33 -7.12 29.00
CA HIS A 203 21.98 -7.02 29.53
C HIS A 203 21.00 -7.82 28.67
N ASP A 204 20.84 -9.11 28.93
CA ASP A 204 19.97 -10.00 28.16
C ASP A 204 18.49 -9.55 28.14
N ASP A 205 18.02 -8.94 29.23
CA ASP A 205 16.67 -8.38 29.34
C ASP A 205 16.43 -7.24 28.34
N LYS A 206 17.46 -6.43 28.07
CA LYS A 206 17.39 -5.35 27.09
C LYS A 206 17.47 -5.87 25.67
N ILE A 207 18.22 -6.95 25.43
CA ILE A 207 18.27 -7.62 24.12
C ILE A 207 16.88 -8.13 23.75
N GLN A 208 16.12 -8.69 24.70
CA GLN A 208 14.74 -9.12 24.44
C GLN A 208 13.79 -7.95 24.10
N LYS A 209 13.98 -6.76 24.68
CA LYS A 209 13.16 -5.58 24.36
C LYS A 209 13.31 -5.13 22.90
N ILE A 210 14.45 -5.40 22.28
CA ILE A 210 14.67 -5.08 20.86
C ILE A 210 13.61 -5.76 19.98
N SER A 211 13.20 -7.01 20.29
CA SER A 211 12.16 -7.70 19.52
C SER A 211 10.79 -7.06 19.66
N GLN A 212 10.45 -6.52 20.85
CA GLN A 212 9.19 -5.82 21.07
C GLN A 212 9.17 -4.49 20.32
N THR A 213 10.26 -3.72 20.42
CA THR A 213 10.42 -2.47 19.68
C THR A 213 10.36 -2.66 18.16
N PHE A 214 10.74 -3.83 17.63
CA PHE A 214 10.59 -4.10 16.19
C PHE A 214 9.15 -4.12 15.70
N LEU A 215 8.21 -4.55 16.54
CA LEU A 215 6.78 -4.56 16.19
C LEU A 215 6.23 -3.14 16.00
N GLU A 216 6.89 -2.12 16.56
CA GLU A 216 6.49 -0.72 16.42
C GLU A 216 6.94 -0.11 15.08
N TYR A 217 7.94 -0.70 14.42
CA TYR A 217 8.56 -0.14 13.20
C TYR A 217 8.17 -0.86 11.91
N VAL A 218 7.73 -2.11 11.99
CA VAL A 218 7.35 -2.91 10.81
C VAL A 218 5.93 -3.44 11.03
N ASP A 219 5.00 -2.93 10.24
CA ASP A 219 3.59 -3.31 10.31
C ASP A 219 3.06 -3.69 8.92
N ILE A 220 2.05 -4.54 8.90
CA ILE A 220 1.38 -5.02 7.69
C ILE A 220 0.02 -4.33 7.61
N TYR A 221 -0.10 -3.34 6.73
CA TYR A 221 -1.38 -2.68 6.46
C TYR A 221 -2.08 -3.28 5.24
N GLU A 222 -3.40 -3.36 5.33
CA GLU A 222 -4.24 -3.61 4.16
C GLU A 222 -4.23 -2.37 3.26
N VAL A 223 -3.81 -2.54 2.00
CA VAL A 223 -3.79 -1.44 1.04
C VAL A 223 -5.21 -1.19 0.56
N ASN A 224 -5.73 0.01 0.78
CA ASN A 224 -7.03 0.41 0.23
C ASN A 224 -6.92 0.63 -1.28
N MET A 225 -7.22 -0.40 -2.06
CA MET A 225 -7.15 -0.39 -3.53
C MET A 225 -8.36 0.28 -4.20
N LYS A 226 -9.26 0.92 -3.45
CA LYS A 226 -10.53 1.45 -3.97
C LYS A 226 -10.33 2.57 -5.00
N GLU A 227 -9.40 3.48 -4.77
CA GLU A 227 -9.11 4.58 -5.71
C GLU A 227 -8.48 4.07 -7.00
N GLU A 228 -7.62 3.06 -6.91
CA GLU A 228 -6.96 2.44 -8.06
C GLU A 228 -7.96 1.64 -8.92
N LEU A 229 -8.91 0.97 -8.26
CA LEU A 229 -10.05 0.30 -8.88
C LEU A 229 -10.94 1.28 -9.66
N GLU A 230 -11.28 2.43 -9.07
CA GLU A 230 -12.09 3.45 -9.72
C GLU A 230 -11.37 4.04 -10.94
N HIS A 231 -10.06 4.31 -10.82
CA HIS A 231 -9.25 4.84 -11.92
C HIS A 231 -9.13 3.85 -13.09
N LEU A 232 -8.84 2.56 -12.83
CA LEU A 232 -8.74 1.53 -13.87
C LEU A 232 -10.08 1.27 -14.55
N SER A 233 -11.16 1.20 -13.78
CA SER A 233 -12.53 1.04 -14.30
C SER A 233 -12.89 2.19 -15.24
N LYS A 234 -12.54 3.42 -14.87
CA LYS A 234 -12.76 4.60 -15.71
C LYS A 234 -11.98 4.54 -17.01
N LYS A 235 -10.68 4.21 -16.96
CA LYS A 235 -9.82 4.11 -18.15
C LYS A 235 -10.31 3.07 -19.16
N ILE A 236 -10.76 1.89 -18.70
CA ILE A 236 -11.28 0.84 -19.58
C ILE A 236 -12.58 1.30 -20.27
N ARG A 237 -13.48 1.97 -19.53
CA ARG A 237 -14.72 2.53 -20.08
C ARG A 237 -14.47 3.65 -21.09
N GLU A 238 -13.47 4.50 -20.85
CA GLU A 238 -13.07 5.55 -21.79
C GLU A 238 -12.45 4.99 -23.07
N THR A 239 -11.70 3.89 -22.98
CA THR A 239 -11.05 3.26 -24.14
C THR A 239 -12.04 2.44 -24.99
N SER A 240 -13.14 1.97 -24.38
CA SER A 240 -14.17 1.16 -25.04
C SER A 240 -15.22 2.00 -25.79
N GLN A 241 -15.29 3.31 -25.54
CA GLN A 241 -16.11 4.22 -26.34
C GLN A 241 -15.46 4.42 -27.72
N ALA A 242 -15.93 3.65 -28.70
CA ALA A 242 -15.63 3.91 -30.11
C ALA A 242 -15.97 5.37 -30.48
N PRO A 243 -15.20 6.02 -31.37
CA PRO A 243 -15.45 7.39 -31.77
C PRO A 243 -16.88 7.54 -32.30
N PRO A 244 -17.58 8.66 -31.99
CA PRO A 244 -18.97 8.84 -32.37
C PRO A 244 -19.07 8.78 -33.89
N ILE A 245 -19.79 7.76 -34.40
CA ILE A 245 -20.13 7.67 -35.81
C ILE A 245 -20.94 8.94 -36.14
N PRO A 246 -20.47 9.81 -37.06
CA PRO A 246 -21.18 11.02 -37.40
C PRO A 246 -22.54 10.66 -37.99
N LYS A 247 -23.61 11.08 -37.32
CA LYS A 247 -24.98 11.02 -37.83
C LYS A 247 -25.04 11.81 -39.13
N LYS A 248 -24.91 11.14 -40.28
CA LYS A 248 -25.29 11.71 -41.57
C LYS A 248 -26.80 11.93 -41.54
N SER A 249 -27.22 13.19 -41.38
CA SER A 249 -28.60 13.62 -41.55
C SER A 249 -29.04 13.28 -42.98
N ILE A 250 -29.95 12.34 -43.13
CA ILE A 250 -30.66 12.09 -44.38
C ILE A 250 -31.61 13.28 -44.58
N GLN A 251 -31.20 14.23 -45.42
CA GLN A 251 -32.10 15.27 -45.93
C GLN A 251 -33.02 14.63 -46.97
N TYR A 252 -34.32 14.54 -46.65
CA TYR A 252 -35.35 14.26 -47.64
C TYR A 252 -35.55 15.50 -48.54
N PRO A 253 -35.54 15.36 -49.88
CA PRO A 253 -35.85 16.47 -50.77
C PRO A 253 -37.35 16.81 -50.67
N LYS A 254 -37.65 18.09 -50.38
CA LYS A 254 -39.00 18.65 -50.41
C LYS A 254 -39.60 18.53 -51.82
N PRO A 255 -40.87 18.10 -51.97
CA PRO A 255 -41.56 18.14 -53.25
C PRO A 255 -41.85 19.60 -53.65
N ILE A 256 -41.54 19.92 -54.91
CA ILE A 256 -41.83 21.18 -55.57
C ILE A 256 -43.35 21.26 -55.82
N GLN A 257 -44.04 22.16 -55.14
CA GLN A 257 -45.43 22.51 -55.45
C GLN A 257 -45.44 23.58 -56.55
N GLN A 258 -46.03 23.25 -57.71
CA GLN A 258 -46.44 24.22 -58.72
C GLN A 258 -47.71 24.96 -58.24
N PRO A 259 -47.83 26.29 -58.44
CA PRO A 259 -49.01 27.04 -58.04
C PRO A 259 -50.12 26.93 -59.09
N ILE A 260 -51.29 26.44 -58.67
CA ILE A 260 -52.57 26.57 -59.38
C ILE A 260 -53.24 27.87 -58.88
N PRO A 261 -53.77 28.74 -59.76
CA PRO A 261 -54.35 30.01 -59.37
C PRO A 261 -55.85 29.89 -59.08
N GLN A 262 -56.31 30.22 -57.87
CA GLN A 262 -57.73 30.50 -57.63
C GLN A 262 -57.99 31.58 -56.56
N LYS A 263 -58.59 32.67 -57.06
CA LYS A 263 -59.75 33.43 -56.57
C LYS A 263 -59.85 33.84 -55.09
N GLU A 264 -59.91 35.16 -54.92
CA GLU A 264 -60.51 35.87 -53.80
C GLU A 264 -61.94 35.38 -53.52
N THR A 265 -62.27 35.09 -52.25
CA THR A 265 -63.29 35.85 -51.51
C THR A 265 -63.41 35.43 -50.03
N LYS A 266 -63.49 36.48 -49.21
CA LYS A 266 -64.23 36.64 -47.94
C LYS A 266 -63.66 36.07 -46.62
N GLN A 267 -63.25 37.05 -45.83
CA GLN A 267 -63.21 37.14 -44.37
C GLN A 267 -64.29 36.33 -43.64
N LEU A 268 -63.87 35.66 -42.56
CA LEU A 268 -64.57 35.66 -41.28
C LEU A 268 -63.52 35.73 -40.15
N ARG A 269 -63.71 36.71 -39.26
CA ARG A 269 -62.91 37.02 -38.08
C ARG A 269 -63.16 36.01 -36.95
N SER A 270 -62.06 35.60 -36.31
CA SER A 270 -61.78 35.70 -34.85
C SER A 270 -62.51 34.78 -33.87
N ILE A 271 -61.79 34.33 -32.84
CA ILE A 271 -61.84 34.78 -31.42
C ILE A 271 -61.13 33.67 -30.59
N TYR A 272 -60.24 34.07 -29.67
CA TYR A 272 -59.41 33.30 -28.71
C TYR A 272 -58.02 32.84 -29.22
N ASP A 273 -57.00 33.73 -29.12
CA ASP A 273 -56.03 33.89 -28.00
C ASP A 273 -55.06 32.71 -27.91
N GLN A 274 -53.74 32.75 -28.18
CA GLN A 274 -52.69 33.78 -28.23
C GLN A 274 -52.57 34.67 -26.99
N LYS A 275 -51.75 34.21 -26.02
CA LYS A 275 -50.95 34.93 -25.01
C LYS A 275 -50.55 33.91 -23.93
N PHE A 276 -49.33 33.75 -23.42
CA PHE A 276 -48.15 34.61 -23.34
C PHE A 276 -46.90 33.70 -23.21
N SER A 277 -45.84 34.04 -23.94
CA SER A 277 -44.47 33.67 -23.61
C SER A 277 -43.90 34.69 -22.61
N PHE A 278 -43.06 34.28 -21.65
CA PHE A 278 -41.72 34.85 -21.38
C PHE A 278 -41.12 34.39 -20.02
N SER A 279 -39.82 34.07 -20.07
CA SER A 279 -38.75 34.37 -19.08
C SER A 279 -38.62 33.60 -17.76
N ASN A 280 -37.67 32.65 -17.74
CA ASN A 280 -36.35 32.74 -17.09
C ASN A 280 -36.21 33.45 -15.72
N SER A 281 -35.76 32.74 -14.68
CA SER A 281 -34.68 33.19 -13.77
C SER A 281 -34.28 32.15 -12.72
N ASN A 282 -32.96 32.01 -12.56
CA ASN A 282 -32.23 31.37 -11.46
C ASN A 282 -32.60 31.94 -10.09
N SER A 283 -32.53 31.12 -9.03
CA SER A 283 -31.98 31.55 -7.74
C SER A 283 -31.43 30.37 -6.93
N GLN A 284 -30.18 30.56 -6.50
CA GLN A 284 -29.48 29.77 -5.48
C GLN A 284 -30.19 29.91 -4.13
N PHE A 285 -30.19 28.84 -3.34
CA PHE A 285 -30.28 28.96 -1.88
C PHE A 285 -29.17 28.13 -1.23
N GLN A 286 -28.28 28.85 -0.53
CA GLN A 286 -27.41 28.31 0.51
C GLN A 286 -28.24 28.09 1.78
N SER A 287 -27.90 27.06 2.56
CA SER A 287 -28.07 27.11 4.01
C SER A 287 -26.97 26.33 4.72
N LYS A 288 -26.17 27.10 5.48
CA LYS A 288 -25.28 26.70 6.57
C LYS A 288 -26.11 26.40 7.83
N ASN A 289 -25.66 25.45 8.65
CA ASN A 289 -25.37 25.61 10.09
C ASN A 289 -25.16 24.21 10.71
N ASN A 290 -23.98 23.87 11.24
CA ASN A 290 -23.37 24.29 12.51
C ASN A 290 -24.01 23.61 13.73
N GLN A 291 -23.24 22.74 14.40
CA GLN A 291 -22.72 22.90 15.78
C GLN A 291 -22.06 21.57 16.23
N LYS A 292 -20.74 21.56 16.51
CA LYS A 292 -20.08 21.79 17.83
C LYS A 292 -20.28 20.59 18.77
N ASP A 293 -19.40 20.21 19.68
CA ASP A 293 -18.02 20.47 20.11
C ASP A 293 -17.85 19.46 21.27
N ASN A 294 -16.69 18.83 21.46
CA ASN A 294 -15.97 18.96 22.74
C ASN A 294 -14.68 18.13 22.77
N LYS A 295 -13.64 18.83 23.23
CA LYS A 295 -12.31 18.37 23.57
C LYS A 295 -12.24 18.01 25.07
N GLN A 296 -11.14 17.34 25.39
CA GLN A 296 -10.41 17.31 26.67
C GLN A 296 -10.99 16.41 27.78
N ASP A 297 -10.20 15.40 28.16
CA ASP A 297 -9.57 15.45 29.48
C ASP A 297 -8.21 14.73 29.51
N GLN A 298 -7.24 15.46 30.06
CA GLN A 298 -5.94 14.99 30.55
C GLN A 298 -6.16 14.35 31.91
N PHE A 299 -5.52 13.21 32.20
CA PHE A 299 -5.14 12.89 33.58
C PHE A 299 -3.74 12.30 33.63
N MET A 300 -2.89 13.02 34.36
CA MET A 300 -1.59 12.60 34.89
C MET A 300 -1.77 11.43 35.85
N PHE A 301 -0.82 10.47 35.86
CA PHE A 301 -0.35 9.91 37.12
C PHE A 301 1.12 9.50 37.02
N GLN A 302 1.89 10.05 37.94
CA GLN A 302 3.33 9.91 38.12
C GLN A 302 3.54 9.07 39.40
N LYS A 303 4.45 8.08 39.31
CA LYS A 303 5.26 7.44 40.38
C LYS A 303 4.56 6.94 41.67
N TYR A 304 4.85 5.69 42.03
CA TYR A 304 5.50 5.37 43.32
C TYR A 304 6.37 4.12 43.21
N TYR A 305 7.55 4.23 43.81
CA TYR A 305 8.50 3.16 44.10
C TYR A 305 7.94 2.20 45.15
N SER A 306 8.18 0.89 44.95
CA SER A 306 8.60 -0.09 45.97
C SER A 306 9.27 -1.24 45.24
#